data_AF-A0A1L7RB21-F1
#
_entry.id   AF-A0A1L7RB21-F1
#
_cell.length_a   1.000
_cell.length_b   1.000
_cell.length_c   1.000
_cell.angle_alpha   90.00
_cell.angle_beta   90.00
_cell.angle_gamma   90.00
#
_symmetry.space_group_name_H-M   'P 1'
#
loop_
_entity.id
_entity.type
_entity.pdbx_description
1 polymer ?
#
loop_
_entity_poly.entity_id
_entity_poly.type
_entity_poly.pdbx_seq_one_letter_code
_entity_poly.pdbx_strand_id
1 'polypeptide(L)'
;MFEARLPHIVVSTLQTKRFTVAYGRKGGMEPMSSRQTTLLEAIVAAGRVAVTELAQLAEVSAVTIRKDLDALESRGLIRRERGFAVLVSADDPAGRLAYHYADKARIARAAAGTVHDGEMVMVEAGSCCTLLAEQIATQHSGTTIITNSAFIADRLRAFPATRVILLGGEQQPDSRVMVGPMVELCAQQFLVDRLFVGTDGFTAEHGFTARDYLRATAVRALAERAEHVVVVTESEKLGGHGPVPLLPASAVSTVWTDTAGDPAQITALTDSGVRVVTVSPSGATTTHSAAAGATTRPTAAIRTGTPEEEQSS
;
A
#
# COMPACT_ATOMS: atom_id res chain seq x y z
N MET A 1 -29.24 -37.55 -42.99
CA MET A 1 -30.10 -37.59 -41.79
C MET A 1 -29.45 -38.56 -40.80
N PHE A 2 -28.52 -38.06 -39.99
CA PHE A 2 -27.84 -38.85 -38.95
C PHE A 2 -27.81 -37.98 -37.69
N GLU A 3 -28.61 -38.39 -36.71
CA GLU A 3 -28.83 -37.71 -35.44
C GLU A 3 -27.72 -38.13 -34.47
N ALA A 4 -27.01 -37.13 -33.92
CA ALA A 4 -26.00 -37.32 -32.90
C ALA A 4 -26.66 -37.53 -31.53
N ARG A 5 -26.25 -38.57 -30.79
CA ARG A 5 -26.49 -38.68 -29.34
C ARG A 5 -25.16 -38.52 -28.61
N LEU A 6 -25.05 -37.43 -27.85
CA LEU A 6 -24.06 -37.28 -26.77
C LEU A 6 -24.79 -37.27 -25.42
N PRO A 7 -24.18 -37.81 -24.36
CA PRO A 7 -24.85 -38.05 -23.08
C PRO A 7 -25.01 -36.77 -22.25
N HIS A 8 -26.10 -36.76 -21.47
CA HIS A 8 -26.46 -35.71 -20.53
C HIS A 8 -25.39 -35.54 -19.43
N ILE A 9 -24.70 -34.39 -19.43
CA ILE A 9 -23.97 -33.90 -18.27
C ILE A 9 -24.97 -33.18 -17.36
N VAL A 10 -25.19 -33.74 -16.17
CA VAL A 10 -25.98 -33.11 -15.11
C VAL A 10 -25.12 -31.99 -14.50
N VAL A 11 -25.43 -30.74 -14.84
CA VAL A 11 -24.80 -29.57 -14.20
C VAL A 11 -25.46 -29.38 -12.84
N SER A 12 -24.76 -29.81 -11.79
CA SER A 12 -25.09 -29.52 -10.39
C SER A 12 -25.02 -28.01 -10.15
N THR A 13 -26.16 -27.40 -9.86
CA THR A 13 -26.28 -25.97 -9.53
C THR A 13 -25.60 -25.68 -8.19
N LEU A 14 -24.32 -25.31 -8.22
CA LEU A 14 -23.65 -24.70 -7.06
C LEU A 14 -24.30 -23.33 -6.80
N GLN A 15 -25.03 -23.21 -5.69
CA GLN A 15 -25.50 -21.94 -5.16
C GLN A 15 -24.31 -21.03 -4.87
N THR A 16 -23.96 -20.17 -5.83
CA THR A 16 -23.03 -19.07 -5.60
C THR A 16 -23.77 -18.06 -4.73
N LYS A 17 -23.39 -17.95 -3.46
CA LYS A 17 -23.79 -16.82 -2.61
C LYS A 17 -23.31 -15.54 -3.31
N ARG A 18 -24.25 -14.80 -3.91
CA ARG A 18 -24.01 -13.47 -4.47
C ARG A 18 -23.57 -12.55 -3.33
N PHE A 19 -22.28 -12.27 -3.23
CA PHE A 19 -21.78 -11.12 -2.50
C PHE A 19 -22.22 -9.88 -3.27
N THR A 20 -23.33 -9.28 -2.83
CA THR A 20 -23.75 -7.96 -3.29
C THR A 20 -22.90 -6.95 -2.53
N VAL A 21 -21.84 -6.44 -3.17
CA VAL A 21 -21.10 -5.28 -2.66
C VAL A 21 -21.99 -4.07 -2.89
N ALA A 22 -22.51 -3.49 -1.81
CA ALA A 22 -23.32 -2.29 -1.85
C ALA A 22 -22.50 -1.13 -2.43
N TYR A 23 -22.88 -0.69 -3.63
CA TYR A 23 -22.33 0.50 -4.25
C TYR A 23 -22.93 1.74 -3.60
N GLY A 24 -22.09 2.49 -2.88
CA GLY A 24 -22.49 3.72 -2.21
C GLY A 24 -21.34 4.40 -1.47
N ARG A 25 -20.13 4.49 -2.04
CA ARG A 25 -19.09 5.39 -1.50
C ARG A 25 -19.29 6.77 -2.11
N LYS A 26 -19.94 7.68 -1.37
CA LYS A 26 -19.82 9.12 -1.61
C LYS A 26 -18.49 9.61 -1.01
N GLY A 27 -17.67 10.22 -1.86
CA GLY A 27 -16.64 11.24 -1.62
C GLY A 27 -15.83 11.24 -0.32
N GLY A 28 -14.50 11.16 -0.48
CA GLY A 28 -13.49 11.56 0.51
C GLY A 28 -13.45 10.68 1.77
N MET A 29 -12.29 10.11 2.09
CA MET A 29 -12.16 9.40 3.37
C MET A 29 -12.10 10.43 4.51
N GLU A 30 -13.20 10.58 5.26
CA GLU A 30 -13.20 11.39 6.47
C GLU A 30 -12.15 10.86 7.48
N PRO A 31 -11.47 11.76 8.21
CA PRO A 31 -10.55 11.34 9.27
C PRO A 31 -11.27 10.45 10.30
N MET A 32 -10.60 9.41 10.82
CA MET A 32 -11.17 8.66 11.94
C MET A 32 -11.19 9.53 13.19
N SER A 33 -12.25 9.42 13.98
CA SER A 33 -12.29 10.07 15.29
C SER A 33 -11.34 9.39 16.27
N SER A 34 -10.95 10.10 17.34
CA SER A 34 -10.13 9.52 18.43
C SER A 34 -10.76 8.25 19.00
N ARG A 35 -12.09 8.26 19.20
CA ARG A 35 -12.84 7.08 19.66
C ARG A 35 -12.74 5.91 18.68
N GLN A 36 -12.90 6.16 17.38
CA GLN A 36 -12.78 5.10 16.37
C GLN A 36 -11.38 4.48 16.36
N THR A 37 -10.34 5.29 16.54
CA THR A 37 -8.96 4.80 16.70
C THR A 37 -8.82 3.90 17.92
N THR A 38 -9.28 4.34 19.10
CA THR A 38 -9.23 3.52 20.33
C THR A 38 -9.99 2.20 20.19
N LEU A 39 -11.16 2.22 19.53
CA LEU A 39 -11.93 1.00 19.27
C LEU A 39 -11.17 0.05 18.34
N LEU A 40 -10.55 0.59 17.28
CA LEU A 40 -9.76 -0.20 16.34
C LEU A 40 -8.55 -0.84 17.02
N GLU A 41 -7.82 -0.10 17.84
CA GLU A 41 -6.68 -0.61 18.63
C GLU A 41 -7.09 -1.75 19.56
N ALA A 42 -8.22 -1.60 20.26
CA ALA A 42 -8.76 -2.67 21.11
C ALA A 42 -9.11 -3.93 20.31
N ILE A 43 -9.73 -3.76 19.13
CA ILE A 43 -10.08 -4.89 18.24
C ILE A 43 -8.82 -5.54 17.66
N VAL A 44 -7.80 -4.77 17.30
CA VAL A 44 -6.52 -5.26 16.81
C VAL A 44 -5.82 -6.10 17.89
N ALA A 45 -5.81 -5.62 19.13
CA ALA A 45 -5.15 -6.32 20.25
C ALA A 45 -5.84 -7.64 20.63
N ALA A 46 -7.18 -7.67 20.64
CA ALA A 46 -7.95 -8.83 21.07
C ALA A 46 -8.37 -9.77 19.92
N GLY A 47 -8.31 -9.32 18.66
CA GLY A 47 -8.78 -10.02 17.47
C GLY A 47 -10.31 -10.12 17.35
N ARG A 48 -11.03 -10.21 18.48
CA ARG A 48 -12.49 -10.27 18.58
C ARG A 48 -12.93 -9.63 19.90
N VAL A 49 -13.83 -8.65 19.83
CA VAL A 49 -14.33 -7.92 21.02
C VAL A 49 -15.85 -7.79 20.98
N ALA A 50 -16.51 -7.95 22.13
CA ALA A 50 -17.94 -7.75 22.22
C ALA A 50 -18.32 -6.26 22.11
N VAL A 51 -19.44 -5.96 21.46
CA VAL A 51 -19.97 -4.59 21.35
C VAL A 51 -20.21 -3.96 22.72
N THR A 52 -20.59 -4.77 23.71
CA THR A 52 -20.81 -4.34 25.10
C THR A 52 -19.52 -3.95 25.81
N GLU A 53 -18.42 -4.68 25.56
CA GLU A 53 -17.11 -4.35 26.12
C GLU A 53 -16.56 -3.07 25.50
N LEU A 54 -16.70 -2.90 24.18
CA LEU A 54 -16.34 -1.66 23.49
C LEU A 54 -17.15 -0.45 23.98
N ALA A 55 -18.43 -0.66 24.32
CA ALA A 55 -19.29 0.37 24.89
C ALA A 55 -18.83 0.80 26.28
N GLN A 56 -18.40 -0.15 27.11
CA GLN A 56 -17.81 0.14 28.42
C GLN A 56 -16.47 0.86 28.29
N LEU A 57 -15.58 0.36 27.42
CA LEU A 57 -14.26 0.95 27.17
C LEU A 57 -14.34 2.42 26.74
N ALA A 58 -15.30 2.76 25.88
CA ALA A 58 -15.47 4.10 25.35
C ALA A 58 -16.50 4.95 26.12
N GLU A 59 -17.07 4.42 27.21
CA GLU A 59 -18.08 5.08 28.05
C GLU A 59 -19.28 5.65 27.26
N VAL A 60 -19.75 4.91 26.25
CA VAL A 60 -20.88 5.32 25.40
C VAL A 60 -21.89 4.19 25.21
N SER A 61 -23.08 4.53 24.70
CA SER A 61 -24.11 3.52 24.44
C SER A 61 -23.67 2.52 23.36
N ALA A 62 -24.19 1.29 23.43
CA ALA A 62 -24.02 0.30 22.37
C ALA A 62 -24.57 0.77 21.01
N VAL A 63 -25.54 1.68 20.99
CA VAL A 63 -26.05 2.28 19.74
C VAL A 63 -24.99 3.18 19.10
N THR A 64 -24.27 3.96 19.90
CA THR A 64 -23.15 4.79 19.45
C THR A 64 -22.01 3.91 18.90
N ILE A 65 -21.61 2.88 19.65
CA ILE A 65 -20.57 1.95 19.21
C ILE A 65 -20.93 1.29 17.89
N ARG A 66 -22.19 0.88 17.68
CA ARG A 66 -22.60 0.27 16.41
C ARG A 66 -22.35 1.22 15.22
N LYS A 67 -22.61 2.52 15.36
CA LYS A 67 -22.32 3.51 14.30
C LYS A 67 -20.83 3.65 14.03
N ASP A 68 -20.00 3.65 15.07
CA ASP A 68 -18.54 3.68 14.90
C ASP A 68 -18.02 2.40 14.24
N LEU A 69 -18.55 1.25 14.63
CA LEU A 69 -18.22 -0.04 14.01
C LEU A 69 -18.70 -0.11 12.55
N ASP A 70 -19.86 0.47 12.23
CA ASP A 70 -20.32 0.59 10.84
C ASP A 70 -19.33 1.42 9.99
N ALA A 71 -18.80 2.51 10.56
CA ALA A 71 -17.77 3.29 9.91
C ALA A 71 -16.47 2.49 9.71
N LEU A 72 -15.99 1.75 10.72
CA LEU A 72 -14.79 0.91 10.61
C LEU A 72 -14.96 -0.26 9.62
N GLU A 73 -16.14 -0.90 9.60
CA GLU A 73 -16.47 -1.97 8.65
C GLU A 73 -16.58 -1.43 7.22
N SER A 74 -17.14 -0.23 7.01
CA SER A 74 -17.20 0.41 5.69
C SER A 74 -15.81 0.78 5.11
N ARG A 75 -14.81 0.93 6.00
CA ARG A 75 -13.40 1.09 5.62
C ARG A 75 -12.72 -0.25 5.33
N GLY A 76 -13.37 -1.36 5.66
CA GLY A 76 -12.88 -2.73 5.52
C GLY A 76 -11.92 -3.17 6.63
N LEU A 77 -11.78 -2.39 7.71
CA LEU A 77 -10.78 -2.65 8.77
C LEU A 77 -11.20 -3.76 9.73
N ILE A 78 -12.51 -3.96 9.88
CA ILE A 78 -13.12 -4.97 10.74
C ILE A 78 -14.26 -5.65 10.02
N ARG A 79 -14.71 -6.77 10.56
CA ARG A 79 -15.97 -7.45 10.20
C ARG A 79 -16.90 -7.48 11.41
N ARG A 80 -18.18 -7.22 11.19
CA ARG A 80 -19.19 -7.36 12.24
C ARG A 80 -19.75 -8.77 12.27
N GLU A 81 -19.89 -9.30 13.48
CA GLU A 81 -20.63 -10.51 13.78
C GLU A 81 -21.73 -10.20 14.80
N ARG A 82 -22.66 -11.14 15.02
CA ARG A 82 -23.75 -10.95 15.99
C ARG A 82 -23.19 -10.66 17.38
N GLY A 83 -23.22 -9.39 17.78
CA GLY A 83 -22.74 -8.92 19.08
C GLY A 83 -21.23 -8.65 19.18
N PHE A 84 -20.45 -8.83 18.11
CA PHE A 84 -18.99 -8.71 18.12
C PHE A 84 -18.46 -7.87 16.96
N ALA A 85 -17.29 -7.29 17.17
CA ALA A 85 -16.39 -6.79 16.13
C ALA A 85 -15.17 -7.72 16.03
N VAL A 86 -14.79 -8.10 14.82
CA VAL A 86 -13.69 -9.04 14.55
C VAL A 86 -12.70 -8.39 13.60
N LEU A 87 -11.41 -8.54 13.89
CA LEU A 87 -10.36 -8.08 12.99
C LEU A 87 -10.38 -8.90 11.69
N VAL A 88 -10.23 -8.24 10.54
CA VAL A 88 -9.97 -8.96 9.29
C VAL A 88 -8.57 -9.58 9.39
N SER A 89 -8.38 -10.84 8.96
CA SER A 89 -7.12 -11.59 9.16
C SER A 89 -5.87 -10.73 8.98
N ALA A 90 -4.88 -10.86 9.86
CA ALA A 90 -3.62 -10.14 9.79
C ALA A 90 -2.84 -10.43 8.49
N ASP A 91 -3.13 -11.53 7.80
CA ASP A 91 -2.54 -11.85 6.50
C ASP A 91 -3.23 -11.10 5.34
N ASP A 92 -4.50 -10.70 5.52
CA ASP A 92 -5.26 -9.90 4.56
C ASP A 92 -4.79 -8.43 4.57
N PRO A 93 -4.70 -7.76 3.40
CA PRO A 93 -4.30 -6.37 3.28
C PRO A 93 -5.10 -5.43 4.18
N ALA A 94 -6.39 -5.70 4.37
CA ALA A 94 -7.25 -4.88 5.20
C ALA A 94 -6.97 -5.08 6.70
N GLY A 95 -6.58 -6.29 7.11
CA GLY A 95 -6.08 -6.56 8.46
C GLY A 95 -4.78 -5.82 8.74
N ARG A 96 -3.80 -5.88 7.83
CA ARG A 96 -2.52 -5.14 7.94
C ARG A 96 -2.70 -3.63 7.96
N LEU A 97 -3.78 -3.13 7.37
CA LEU A 97 -4.16 -1.72 7.40
C LEU A 97 -4.54 -1.26 8.80
N ALA A 98 -5.21 -2.13 9.58
CA ALA A 98 -5.75 -1.80 10.89
C ALA A 98 -4.69 -1.61 11.98
N TYR A 99 -3.60 -2.38 11.94
CA TYR A 99 -2.46 -2.20 12.85
C TYR A 99 -1.92 -0.78 12.73
N HIS A 100 -1.64 -0.10 13.84
CA HIS A 100 -1.03 1.25 13.83
C HIS A 100 -1.67 2.24 12.82
N TYR A 101 -2.97 2.09 12.55
CA TYR A 101 -3.64 2.78 11.44
C TYR A 101 -3.45 4.30 11.52
N ALA A 102 -3.52 4.87 12.73
CA ALA A 102 -3.40 6.30 12.95
C ALA A 102 -2.05 6.84 12.46
N ASP A 103 -0.97 6.09 12.66
CA ASP A 103 0.38 6.48 12.25
C ASP A 103 0.50 6.38 10.75
N LYS A 104 0.13 5.23 10.16
CA LYS A 104 0.08 5.08 8.69
C LYS A 104 -0.74 6.16 8.01
N ALA A 105 -1.91 6.50 8.56
CA ALA A 105 -2.80 7.50 7.95
C ALA A 105 -2.17 8.89 7.96
N ARG A 106 -1.46 9.27 9.03
CA ARG A 106 -0.75 10.56 9.11
C ARG A 106 0.44 10.59 8.15
N ILE A 107 1.24 9.53 8.14
CA ILE A 107 2.39 9.40 7.22
C ILE A 107 1.90 9.48 5.77
N ALA A 108 0.89 8.68 5.42
CA ALA A 108 0.27 8.68 4.09
C ALA A 108 -0.28 10.04 3.68
N ARG A 109 -0.98 10.74 4.60
CA ARG A 109 -1.52 12.07 4.32
C ARG A 109 -0.41 13.08 4.03
N ALA A 110 0.65 13.08 4.82
CA ALA A 110 1.76 14.02 4.66
C ALA A 110 2.55 13.74 3.38
N ALA A 111 2.84 12.47 3.09
CA ALA A 111 3.52 12.05 1.86
C ALA A 111 2.67 12.33 0.61
N ALA A 112 1.35 12.15 0.66
CA ALA A 112 0.46 12.47 -0.46
C ALA A 112 0.55 13.95 -0.85
N GLY A 113 0.76 14.86 0.11
CA GLY A 113 0.89 16.30 -0.14
C GLY A 113 2.12 16.70 -0.96
N THR A 114 3.03 15.78 -1.29
CA THR A 114 4.12 16.03 -2.24
C THR A 114 3.76 15.73 -3.69
N VAL A 115 2.59 15.15 -3.93
CA VAL A 115 2.06 14.88 -5.28
C VAL A 115 1.37 16.15 -5.80
N HIS A 116 1.35 16.32 -7.11
CA HIS A 116 0.70 17.44 -7.77
C HIS A 116 -0.57 17.01 -8.53
N ASP A 117 -1.47 17.96 -8.77
CA ASP A 117 -2.62 17.72 -9.65
C ASP A 117 -2.15 17.30 -11.05
N GLY A 118 -2.83 16.31 -11.63
CA GLY A 118 -2.47 15.76 -12.94
C GLY A 118 -1.27 14.82 -12.96
N GLU A 119 -0.56 14.63 -11.84
CA GLU A 119 0.65 13.81 -11.79
C GLU A 119 0.37 12.31 -12.01
N MET A 120 1.30 11.63 -12.69
CA MET A 120 1.32 10.18 -12.84
C MET A 120 2.36 9.58 -11.89
N VAL A 121 1.91 8.76 -10.94
CA VAL A 121 2.77 8.14 -9.93
C VAL A 121 2.60 6.63 -9.93
N MET A 122 3.68 5.92 -9.58
CA MET A 122 3.59 4.51 -9.23
C MET A 122 3.39 4.36 -7.71
N VAL A 123 2.45 3.52 -7.31
CA VAL A 123 2.23 3.15 -5.91
C VAL A 123 2.20 1.63 -5.83
N GLU A 124 3.19 1.08 -5.14
CA GLU A 124 3.25 -0.37 -4.87
C GLU A 124 2.21 -0.77 -3.81
N ALA A 125 2.11 -2.05 -3.51
CA ALA A 125 1.31 -2.58 -2.43
C ALA A 125 1.80 -2.17 -1.02
N GLY A 126 1.11 -2.71 -0.01
CA GLY A 126 1.38 -2.44 1.41
C GLY A 126 0.34 -1.52 2.04
N SER A 127 0.26 -1.57 3.37
CA SER A 127 -0.76 -0.84 4.13
C SER A 127 -0.55 0.68 4.09
N CYS A 128 0.68 1.16 4.27
CA CYS A 128 1.01 2.58 4.12
C CYS A 128 0.73 3.09 2.71
N CYS A 129 1.19 2.37 1.68
CA CYS A 129 0.95 2.74 0.28
C CYS A 129 -0.55 2.71 -0.09
N THR A 130 -1.33 1.81 0.51
CA THR A 130 -2.78 1.81 0.31
C THR A 130 -3.43 3.10 0.82
N LEU A 131 -3.11 3.51 2.05
CA LEU A 131 -3.62 4.78 2.59
C LEU A 131 -3.09 5.97 1.79
N LEU A 132 -1.84 5.91 1.35
CA LEU A 132 -1.23 6.94 0.51
C LEU A 132 -2.01 7.13 -0.79
N ALA A 133 -2.30 6.04 -1.51
CA ALA A 133 -3.07 6.10 -2.76
C ALA A 133 -4.44 6.76 -2.55
N GLU A 134 -5.15 6.40 -1.46
CA GLU A 134 -6.42 7.04 -1.11
C GLU A 134 -6.26 8.52 -0.75
N GLN A 135 -5.17 8.90 -0.07
CA GLN A 135 -4.88 10.29 0.24
C GLN A 135 -4.52 11.09 -1.02
N ILE A 136 -3.75 10.54 -1.95
CA ILE A 136 -3.46 11.18 -3.25
C ILE A 136 -4.77 11.44 -3.99
N ALA A 137 -5.64 10.43 -4.09
CA ALA A 137 -6.94 10.55 -4.76
C ALA A 137 -7.93 11.48 -4.03
N THR A 138 -7.72 11.73 -2.73
CA THR A 138 -8.52 12.67 -1.94
C THR A 138 -8.02 14.11 -2.07
N GLN A 139 -6.71 14.30 -2.10
CA GLN A 139 -6.07 15.61 -2.03
C GLN A 139 -5.86 16.24 -3.41
N HIS A 140 -5.77 15.42 -4.47
CA HIS A 140 -5.40 15.86 -5.80
C HIS A 140 -6.39 15.41 -6.85
N SER A 141 -6.52 16.21 -7.90
CA SER A 141 -7.42 15.97 -9.03
C SER A 141 -6.65 15.58 -10.28
N GLY A 142 -7.26 14.74 -11.13
CA GLY A 142 -6.67 14.34 -12.41
C GLY A 142 -5.42 13.46 -12.32
N THR A 143 -5.08 12.96 -11.13
CA THR A 143 -3.91 12.09 -10.93
C THR A 143 -4.10 10.73 -11.62
N THR A 144 -2.98 10.15 -12.06
CA THR A 144 -2.94 8.76 -12.52
C THR A 144 -2.10 7.92 -11.56
N ILE A 145 -2.71 6.88 -10.98
CA ILE A 145 -2.02 5.93 -10.11
C ILE A 145 -1.80 4.61 -10.87
N ILE A 146 -0.53 4.27 -11.07
CA ILE A 146 -0.10 2.97 -11.59
C ILE A 146 0.21 2.07 -10.39
N THR A 147 -0.38 0.88 -10.32
CA THR A 147 -0.15 -0.04 -9.20
C THR A 147 -0.16 -1.49 -9.66
N ASN A 148 0.62 -2.35 -9.01
CA ASN A 148 0.52 -3.81 -9.12
C ASN A 148 -0.44 -4.40 -8.05
N SER A 149 -1.12 -3.57 -7.25
CA SER A 149 -2.00 -4.02 -6.18
C SER A 149 -3.47 -3.96 -6.61
N ALA A 150 -4.09 -5.14 -6.77
CA ALA A 150 -5.53 -5.23 -6.99
C ALA A 150 -6.31 -4.67 -5.78
N PHE A 151 -5.74 -4.74 -4.58
CA PHE A 151 -6.34 -4.15 -3.39
C PHE A 151 -6.40 -2.63 -3.46
N ILE A 152 -5.31 -1.97 -3.89
CA ILE A 152 -5.31 -0.51 -4.09
C ILE A 152 -6.28 -0.14 -5.21
N ALA A 153 -6.23 -0.85 -6.35
CA ALA A 153 -7.11 -0.60 -7.47
C ALA A 153 -8.60 -0.69 -7.08
N ASP A 154 -9.00 -1.69 -6.31
CA ASP A 154 -10.38 -1.84 -5.83
C ASP A 154 -10.81 -0.68 -4.91
N ARG A 155 -9.92 -0.25 -4.01
CA ARG A 155 -10.22 0.88 -3.10
C ARG A 155 -10.37 2.20 -3.83
N LEU A 156 -9.56 2.42 -4.86
CA LEU A 156 -9.58 3.64 -5.67
C LEU A 156 -10.83 3.78 -6.55
N ARG A 157 -11.66 2.73 -6.71
CA ARG A 157 -12.95 2.81 -7.42
C ARG A 157 -13.91 3.84 -6.83
N ALA A 158 -13.70 4.23 -5.57
CA ALA A 158 -14.45 5.28 -4.90
C ALA A 158 -14.07 6.71 -5.33
N PHE A 159 -13.01 6.87 -6.13
CA PHE A 159 -12.42 8.15 -6.53
C PHE A 159 -12.45 8.29 -8.05
N PRO A 160 -13.59 8.69 -8.65
CA PRO A 160 -13.75 8.72 -10.11
C PRO A 160 -12.86 9.75 -10.83
N ALA A 161 -12.28 10.71 -10.09
CA ALA A 161 -11.36 11.72 -10.63
C ALA A 161 -9.90 11.23 -10.74
N THR A 162 -9.58 10.07 -10.17
CA THR A 162 -8.26 9.45 -10.24
C THR A 162 -8.28 8.33 -11.25
N ARG A 163 -7.42 8.41 -12.26
CA ARG A 163 -7.22 7.32 -13.21
C ARG A 163 -6.38 6.23 -12.56
N VAL A 164 -6.79 4.97 -12.70
CA VAL A 164 -6.04 3.84 -12.16
C VAL A 164 -5.59 2.93 -13.29
N ILE A 165 -4.30 2.57 -13.29
CA ILE A 165 -3.72 1.56 -14.17
C ILE A 165 -3.25 0.40 -13.27
N LEU A 166 -3.92 -0.74 -13.37
CA LEU A 166 -3.54 -1.97 -12.67
C LEU A 166 -2.62 -2.78 -13.57
N LEU A 167 -1.37 -2.98 -13.15
CA LEU A 167 -0.40 -3.81 -13.87
C LEU A 167 -0.78 -5.28 -13.75
N GLY A 168 -0.69 -6.02 -14.87
CA GLY A 168 -1.02 -7.44 -14.92
C GLY A 168 0.08 -8.32 -14.33
N GLY A 169 -0.27 -9.55 -13.96
CA GLY A 169 0.65 -10.54 -13.43
C GLY A 169 -0.04 -11.72 -12.78
N GLU A 170 0.75 -12.57 -12.14
CA GLU A 170 0.21 -13.62 -11.27
C GLU A 170 -0.27 -12.99 -9.97
N GLN A 171 -1.56 -13.14 -9.66
CA GLN A 171 -2.11 -12.59 -8.43
C GLN A 171 -1.83 -13.51 -7.25
N GLN A 172 -1.12 -13.01 -6.24
CA GLN A 172 -1.06 -13.67 -4.94
C GLN A 172 -2.39 -13.45 -4.19
N PRO A 173 -3.15 -14.50 -3.82
CA PRO A 173 -4.49 -14.34 -3.25
C PRO A 173 -4.51 -13.58 -1.93
N ASP A 174 -3.58 -13.89 -1.02
CA ASP A 174 -3.58 -13.34 0.34
C ASP A 174 -3.29 -11.85 0.34
N SER A 175 -2.36 -11.37 -0.48
CA SER A 175 -2.02 -9.95 -0.56
C SER A 175 -2.77 -9.18 -1.63
N ARG A 176 -3.38 -9.90 -2.60
CA ARG A 176 -4.02 -9.33 -3.79
C ARG A 176 -3.06 -8.44 -4.58
N VAL A 177 -1.81 -8.89 -4.69
CA VAL A 177 -0.74 -8.21 -5.42
C VAL A 177 -0.35 -9.04 -6.64
N MET A 178 -0.16 -8.37 -7.76
CA MET A 178 0.36 -8.95 -8.99
C MET A 178 1.89 -9.07 -8.89
N VAL A 179 2.41 -10.23 -9.22
CA VAL A 179 3.84 -10.54 -9.25
C VAL A 179 4.23 -11.28 -10.53
N GLY A 180 5.53 -11.54 -10.68
CA GLY A 180 6.08 -12.31 -11.79
C GLY A 180 6.42 -11.47 -13.03
N PRO A 181 6.94 -12.11 -14.09
CA PRO A 181 7.54 -11.43 -15.26
C PRO A 181 6.60 -10.47 -15.99
N MET A 182 5.29 -10.75 -15.96
CA MET A 182 4.30 -9.87 -16.57
C MET A 182 4.23 -8.48 -15.93
N VAL A 183 4.49 -8.37 -14.62
CA VAL A 183 4.54 -7.07 -13.94
C VAL A 183 5.69 -6.23 -14.49
N GLU A 184 6.84 -6.85 -14.71
CA GLU A 184 8.01 -6.20 -15.27
C GLU A 184 7.75 -5.72 -16.71
N LEU A 185 7.17 -6.57 -17.55
CA LEU A 185 6.79 -6.20 -18.93
C LEU A 185 5.79 -5.04 -18.97
N CYS A 186 4.80 -5.04 -18.07
CA CYS A 186 3.87 -3.93 -17.96
C CYS A 186 4.56 -2.65 -17.44
N ALA A 187 5.43 -2.76 -16.43
CA ALA A 187 6.15 -1.61 -15.86
C ALA A 187 7.05 -0.92 -16.89
N GLN A 188 7.66 -1.68 -17.83
CA GLN A 188 8.50 -1.16 -18.91
C GLN A 188 7.81 -0.11 -19.81
N GLN A 189 6.48 -0.08 -19.84
CA GLN A 189 5.70 0.86 -20.67
C GLN A 189 5.57 2.26 -20.05
N PHE A 190 6.11 2.47 -18.86
CA PHE A 190 5.94 3.70 -18.10
C PHE A 190 7.28 4.26 -17.61
N LEU A 191 7.35 5.58 -17.52
CA LEU A 191 8.37 6.34 -16.81
C LEU A 191 7.63 7.35 -15.94
N VAL A 192 7.95 7.40 -14.65
CA VAL A 192 7.31 8.29 -13.68
C VAL A 192 8.34 9.05 -12.87
N ASP A 193 7.96 10.23 -12.37
CA ASP A 193 8.84 10.97 -11.47
C ASP A 193 8.99 10.24 -10.12
N ARG A 194 7.91 9.62 -9.62
CA ARG A 194 7.87 9.04 -8.28
C ARG A 194 7.26 7.65 -8.23
N LEU A 195 7.94 6.78 -7.49
CA LEU A 195 7.45 5.49 -7.03
C LEU A 195 7.35 5.50 -5.50
N PHE A 196 6.17 5.16 -4.97
CA PHE A 196 5.96 4.94 -3.55
C PHE A 196 5.93 3.45 -3.21
N VAL A 197 6.77 3.02 -2.27
CA VAL A 197 6.93 1.62 -1.86
C VAL A 197 6.85 1.46 -0.34
N GLY A 198 6.32 0.32 0.11
CA GLY A 198 6.47 -0.12 1.49
C GLY A 198 7.78 -0.87 1.70
N THR A 199 8.12 -1.17 2.96
CA THR A 199 9.21 -2.08 3.32
C THR A 199 8.78 -2.98 4.48
N ASP A 200 9.40 -4.15 4.61
CA ASP A 200 9.22 -5.02 5.78
C ASP A 200 10.37 -4.92 6.79
N GLY A 201 11.44 -4.22 6.42
CA GLY A 201 12.60 -4.00 7.29
C GLY A 201 13.60 -3.00 6.70
N PHE A 202 14.41 -2.42 7.56
CA PHE A 202 15.61 -1.67 7.20
C PHE A 202 16.69 -1.86 8.26
N THR A 203 17.92 -2.13 7.82
CA THR A 203 19.13 -1.97 8.64
C THR A 203 20.23 -1.33 7.79
N ALA A 204 21.20 -0.69 8.46
CA ALA A 204 22.37 -0.11 7.77
C ALA A 204 23.15 -1.15 6.94
N GLU A 205 23.19 -2.40 7.42
CA GLU A 205 23.92 -3.49 6.78
C GLU A 205 23.20 -4.02 5.52
N HIS A 206 21.88 -4.20 5.58
CA HIS A 206 21.13 -4.89 4.53
C HIS A 206 20.32 -3.97 3.62
N GLY A 207 20.23 -2.67 3.94
CA GLY A 207 19.32 -1.74 3.28
C GLY A 207 17.85 -2.11 3.55
N PHE A 208 16.97 -1.80 2.61
CA PHE A 208 15.56 -2.15 2.71
C PHE A 208 15.35 -3.62 2.37
N THR A 209 14.44 -4.27 3.09
CA THR A 209 14.17 -5.72 2.98
C THR A 209 12.67 -6.02 2.92
N ALA A 210 12.34 -7.18 2.37
CA ALA A 210 10.97 -7.67 2.18
C ALA A 210 10.84 -9.12 2.69
N ARG A 211 9.60 -9.56 2.92
CA ARG A 211 9.29 -10.95 3.29
C ARG A 211 9.12 -11.91 2.11
N ASP A 212 8.86 -11.39 0.91
CA ASP A 212 8.53 -12.19 -0.28
C ASP A 212 9.39 -11.77 -1.48
N TYR A 213 10.02 -12.73 -2.14
CA TYR A 213 10.98 -12.46 -3.22
C TYR A 213 10.33 -12.08 -4.55
N LEU A 214 9.09 -12.51 -4.81
CA LEU A 214 8.36 -12.15 -6.02
C LEU A 214 7.88 -10.70 -5.92
N ARG A 215 7.44 -10.26 -4.73
CA ARG A 215 7.13 -8.85 -4.45
C ARG A 215 8.37 -7.98 -4.48
N ALA A 216 9.48 -8.44 -3.89
CA ALA A 216 10.75 -7.70 -3.97
C ALA A 216 11.23 -7.51 -5.42
N THR A 217 11.04 -8.52 -6.26
CA THR A 217 11.35 -8.45 -7.70
C THR A 217 10.43 -7.46 -8.41
N ALA A 218 9.13 -7.46 -8.12
CA ALA A 218 8.20 -6.47 -8.67
C ALA A 218 8.58 -5.03 -8.26
N VAL A 219 8.93 -4.80 -6.99
CA VAL A 219 9.38 -3.49 -6.50
C VAL A 219 10.63 -3.02 -7.26
N ARG A 220 11.62 -3.89 -7.47
CA ARG A 220 12.82 -3.55 -8.24
C ARG A 220 12.49 -3.17 -9.69
N ALA A 221 11.63 -3.95 -10.35
CA ALA A 221 11.20 -3.65 -11.71
C ALA A 221 10.47 -2.29 -11.81
N LEU A 222 9.66 -1.94 -10.82
CA LEU A 222 9.02 -0.62 -10.74
C LEU A 222 10.05 0.49 -10.46
N ALA A 223 11.00 0.24 -9.56
CA ALA A 223 12.01 1.22 -9.15
C ALA A 223 12.96 1.61 -10.31
N GLU A 224 13.16 0.74 -11.29
CA GLU A 224 13.89 1.05 -12.52
C GLU A 224 13.17 2.06 -13.43
N ARG A 225 11.87 2.26 -13.22
CA ARG A 225 11.00 3.12 -14.03
C ARG A 225 10.66 4.45 -13.37
N ALA A 226 11.26 4.72 -12.21
CA ALA A 226 11.02 5.93 -11.42
C ALA A 226 12.32 6.72 -11.20
N GLU A 227 12.25 8.06 -11.30
CA GLU A 227 13.37 8.93 -10.96
C GLU A 227 13.62 8.97 -9.45
N HIS A 228 12.54 9.03 -8.66
CA HIS A 228 12.58 9.08 -7.21
C HIS A 228 11.81 7.92 -6.58
N VAL A 229 12.54 7.01 -5.94
CA VAL A 229 11.93 5.99 -5.09
C VAL A 229 11.72 6.55 -3.69
N VAL A 230 10.48 6.49 -3.21
CA VAL A 230 10.04 7.01 -1.92
C VAL A 230 9.50 5.84 -1.09
N VAL A 231 10.14 5.57 0.04
CA VAL A 231 9.65 4.57 1.00
C VAL A 231 8.65 5.25 1.94
N VAL A 232 7.50 4.62 2.15
CA VAL A 232 6.49 5.06 3.12
C VAL A 232 6.25 3.92 4.09
N THR A 233 6.72 4.07 5.33
CA THR A 233 6.71 2.98 6.33
C THR A 233 6.56 3.53 7.74
N GLU A 234 6.17 2.66 8.66
CA GLU A 234 6.17 2.96 10.09
C GLU A 234 7.54 2.65 10.67
N SER A 235 7.89 3.36 11.73
CA SER A 235 9.21 3.32 12.34
C SER A 235 9.54 1.97 12.95
N GLU A 236 8.54 1.18 13.34
CA GLU A 236 8.66 -0.22 13.80
C GLU A 236 9.39 -1.10 12.78
N LYS A 237 9.37 -0.75 11.48
CA LYS A 237 10.09 -1.51 10.44
C LYS A 237 11.57 -1.13 10.34
N LEU A 238 12.03 -0.10 11.05
CA LEU A 238 13.42 0.34 11.05
C LEU A 238 14.18 -0.34 12.20
N GLY A 239 15.33 -0.92 11.91
CA GLY A 239 16.14 -1.70 12.85
C GLY A 239 15.90 -3.22 12.79
N GLY A 240 14.89 -3.68 12.04
CA GLY A 240 14.66 -5.09 11.73
C GLY A 240 14.89 -5.39 10.24
N HIS A 241 14.95 -6.67 9.88
CA HIS A 241 15.09 -7.09 8.49
C HIS A 241 14.17 -8.26 8.13
N GLY A 242 13.73 -8.28 6.88
CA GLY A 242 13.17 -9.45 6.23
C GLY A 242 14.26 -10.38 5.66
N PRO A 243 13.88 -11.58 5.19
CA PRO A 243 14.81 -12.53 4.60
C PRO A 243 15.24 -12.18 3.16
N VAL A 244 14.58 -11.22 2.50
CA VAL A 244 14.86 -10.88 1.09
C VAL A 244 15.31 -9.43 0.94
N PRO A 245 16.42 -9.15 0.25
CA PRO A 245 16.79 -7.79 -0.13
C PRO A 245 15.71 -7.15 -1.00
N LEU A 246 15.32 -5.92 -0.69
CA LEU A 246 14.35 -5.14 -1.46
C LEU A 246 15.09 -4.14 -2.34
N LEU A 247 15.72 -3.14 -1.71
CA LEU A 247 16.46 -2.05 -2.35
C LEU A 247 17.64 -1.64 -1.45
N PRO A 248 18.82 -1.33 -2.01
CA PRO A 248 19.87 -0.68 -1.23
C PRO A 248 19.41 0.72 -0.82
N ALA A 249 19.94 1.24 0.29
CA ALA A 249 19.59 2.58 0.77
C ALA A 249 19.85 3.67 -0.29
N SER A 250 20.94 3.53 -1.05
CA SER A 250 21.33 4.45 -2.13
C SER A 250 20.34 4.52 -3.30
N ALA A 251 19.41 3.56 -3.44
CA ALA A 251 18.37 3.61 -4.45
C ALA A 251 17.12 4.39 -3.98
N VAL A 252 17.04 4.76 -2.70
CA VAL A 252 15.89 5.43 -2.09
C VAL A 252 16.20 6.91 -1.88
N SER A 253 15.34 7.76 -2.43
CA SER A 253 15.48 9.21 -2.33
C SER A 253 14.91 9.76 -1.02
N THR A 254 13.83 9.18 -0.51
CA THR A 254 13.15 9.66 0.70
C THR A 254 12.47 8.52 1.46
N VAL A 255 12.52 8.58 2.79
CA VAL A 255 11.68 7.77 3.70
C VAL A 255 10.70 8.68 4.41
N TRP A 256 9.41 8.32 4.39
CA TRP A 256 8.38 8.89 5.26
C TRP A 256 8.06 7.91 6.39
N THR A 257 8.14 8.39 7.63
CA THR A 257 7.92 7.58 8.84
C THR A 257 7.32 8.40 9.99
N ASP A 258 6.86 7.77 11.06
CA ASP A 258 6.49 8.44 12.31
C ASP A 258 7.71 8.79 13.18
N THR A 259 7.47 9.53 14.27
CA THR A 259 8.52 10.02 15.19
C THR A 259 8.94 9.02 16.28
N ALA A 260 8.37 7.81 16.35
CA ALA A 260 8.68 6.83 17.41
C ALA A 260 9.92 5.97 17.10
N GLY A 261 10.53 6.15 15.93
CA GLY A 261 11.71 5.39 15.52
C GLY A 261 12.96 5.67 16.34
N ASP A 262 13.81 4.64 16.45
CA ASP A 262 15.14 4.76 17.03
C ASP A 262 15.96 5.81 16.24
N PRO A 263 16.46 6.89 16.89
CA PRO A 263 17.29 7.90 16.24
C PRO A 263 18.50 7.32 15.51
N ALA A 264 19.06 6.19 15.96
CA ALA A 264 20.18 5.54 15.29
C ALA A 264 19.80 5.05 13.88
N GLN A 265 18.56 4.61 13.66
CA GLN A 265 18.08 4.19 12.35
C GLN A 265 17.84 5.38 11.43
N ILE A 266 17.36 6.50 11.98
CA ILE A 266 17.22 7.76 11.23
C ILE A 266 18.60 8.25 10.77
N THR A 267 19.59 8.24 11.67
CA THR A 267 20.98 8.57 11.33
C THR A 267 21.55 7.64 10.27
N ALA A 268 21.36 6.32 10.39
CA ALA A 268 21.83 5.35 9.40
C ALA A 268 21.24 5.59 7.99
N LEU A 269 19.96 5.96 7.91
CA LEU A 269 19.31 6.35 6.66
C LEU A 269 19.92 7.64 6.10
N THR A 270 20.07 8.67 6.94
CA THR A 270 20.63 9.94 6.48
C THR A 270 22.08 9.81 6.05
N ASP A 271 22.90 9.05 6.77
CA ASP A 271 24.30 8.75 6.43
C ASP A 271 24.44 8.02 5.10
N SER A 272 23.40 7.30 4.68
CA SER A 272 23.30 6.65 3.37
C SER A 272 22.81 7.59 2.25
N GLY A 273 22.67 8.89 2.53
CA GLY A 273 22.19 9.90 1.59
C GLY A 273 20.66 9.95 1.44
N VAL A 274 19.91 9.25 2.28
CA VAL A 274 18.45 9.21 2.21
C VAL A 274 17.84 10.36 3.00
N ARG A 275 16.96 11.15 2.37
CA ARG A 275 16.16 12.15 3.09
C ARG A 275 15.11 11.44 3.95
N VAL A 276 15.04 11.74 5.24
CA VAL A 276 14.01 11.15 6.12
C VAL A 276 13.04 12.24 6.55
N VAL A 277 11.74 12.00 6.40
CA VAL A 277 10.68 12.89 6.87
C VAL A 277 9.88 12.17 7.94
N THR A 278 9.95 12.68 9.18
CA THR A 278 9.21 12.14 10.31
C THR A 278 7.92 12.94 10.54
N VAL A 279 6.81 12.26 10.78
CA VAL A 279 5.49 12.86 11.01
C VAL A 279 5.05 12.65 12.46
N SER A 280 4.83 13.75 13.19
CA SER A 280 4.41 13.70 14.58
C SER A 280 2.94 13.27 14.76
N PRO A 281 2.49 12.95 15.99
CA PRO A 281 1.07 12.78 16.30
C PRO A 281 0.19 14.00 15.97
N SER A 282 0.74 15.21 16.01
CA SER A 282 0.04 16.44 15.61
C SER A 282 0.00 16.66 14.09
N GLY A 283 0.66 15.80 13.32
CA GLY A 283 0.80 15.93 11.86
C GLY A 283 1.91 16.87 11.40
N ALA A 284 2.71 17.41 12.33
CA ALA A 284 3.87 18.23 11.99
C ALA A 284 4.98 17.35 11.38
N THR A 285 5.60 17.84 10.31
CA THR A 285 6.68 17.14 9.60
C THR A 285 8.03 17.72 9.94
N THR A 286 9.00 16.86 10.24
CA THR A 286 10.42 17.23 10.40
C THR A 286 11.25 16.52 9.35
N THR A 287 12.10 17.25 8.64
CA THR A 287 13.01 16.69 7.64
C THR A 287 14.41 16.52 8.23
N HIS A 288 14.97 15.33 8.05
CA HIS A 288 16.34 14.95 8.39
C HIS A 288 17.07 14.65 7.08
N SER A 289 18.28 15.18 6.92
CA SER A 289 19.13 14.96 5.76
C SER A 289 20.58 14.92 6.23
N ALA A 290 21.42 14.14 5.54
CA ALA A 290 22.86 14.26 5.72
C ALA A 290 23.32 15.71 5.44
N ALA A 291 24.39 16.13 6.11
CA ALA A 291 25.12 17.34 5.75
C ALA A 291 25.58 17.22 4.28
N ALA A 292 25.34 18.28 3.50
CA ALA A 292 25.40 18.26 2.04
C ALA A 292 26.65 17.57 1.46
N GLY A 293 26.44 16.48 0.73
CA GLY A 293 27.46 15.80 -0.07
C GLY A 293 26.91 14.63 -0.89
N ALA A 294 26.79 14.84 -2.21
CA ALA A 294 26.66 13.83 -3.27
C ALA A 294 25.26 13.17 -3.43
N THR A 295 24.74 12.78 -4.60
CA THR A 295 25.04 12.94 -6.04
C THR A 295 23.78 12.44 -6.75
N THR A 296 23.31 13.12 -7.81
CA THR A 296 22.23 12.62 -8.67
C THR A 296 22.68 11.37 -9.43
N ARG A 297 21.81 10.36 -9.47
CA ARG A 297 22.02 9.08 -10.17
C ARG A 297 22.19 9.35 -11.68
N PRO A 298 23.13 8.69 -12.39
CA PRO A 298 23.16 8.74 -13.84
C PRO A 298 21.93 8.01 -14.39
N THR A 299 21.12 8.73 -15.15
CA THR A 299 20.00 8.19 -15.92
C THR A 299 20.53 7.05 -16.80
N ALA A 300 19.96 5.85 -16.68
CA ALA A 300 20.34 4.74 -17.54
C ALA A 300 19.96 5.11 -18.98
N ALA A 301 20.97 5.31 -19.84
CA ALA A 301 20.76 5.56 -21.25
C ALA A 301 20.00 4.39 -21.87
N ILE A 302 18.87 4.70 -22.51
CA ILE A 302 18.10 3.75 -23.30
C ILE A 302 19.01 3.24 -24.42
N ARG A 303 19.47 1.98 -24.32
CA ARG A 303 20.08 1.27 -25.45
C ARG A 303 18.97 0.95 -26.45
N THR A 304 18.75 1.85 -27.41
CA THR A 304 18.06 1.50 -28.65
C THR A 304 19.01 0.63 -29.47
N GLY A 305 18.93 -0.68 -29.29
CA GLY A 305 19.58 -1.62 -30.18
C GLY A 305 18.89 -1.61 -31.54
N THR A 306 19.54 -1.05 -32.56
CA THR A 306 19.23 -1.36 -33.96
C THR A 306 19.75 -2.76 -34.30
N PRO A 307 18.98 -3.62 -34.97
CA PRO A 307 19.54 -4.86 -35.50
C PRO A 307 20.42 -4.51 -36.71
N GLU A 308 21.71 -4.82 -36.64
CA GLU A 308 22.59 -4.86 -37.81
C GLU A 308 22.16 -6.05 -38.68
N GLU A 309 21.72 -5.76 -39.91
CA GLU A 309 21.53 -6.76 -40.96
C GLU A 309 22.91 -7.27 -41.40
N GLU A 310 23.18 -8.55 -41.13
CA GLU A 310 24.21 -9.33 -41.79
C GLU A 310 23.92 -9.41 -43.30
N GLN A 311 24.64 -8.62 -44.10
CA GLN A 311 24.84 -8.92 -45.51
C GLN A 311 26.04 -9.87 -45.64
N SER A 312 25.74 -11.16 -45.79
CA SER A 312 26.72 -12.14 -46.29
C SER A 312 26.89 -11.97 -47.80
N SER A 313 28.15 -11.93 -48.23
CA SER A 313 28.58 -12.28 -49.59
C SER A 313 28.33 -13.76 -49.89
#